data_AF-A0A6U3YD61-F1
#
_entry.id   AF-A0A6U3YD61-F1
#
_cell.length_a   1.000
_cell.length_b   1.000
_cell.length_c   1.000
_cell.angle_alpha   90.00
_cell.angle_beta   90.00
_cell.angle_gamma   90.00
#
_symmetry.space_group_name_H-M   'P 1'
#
loop_
_entity.id
_entity.type
_entity.pdbx_description
1 polymer ?
#
loop_
_entity_poly.entity_id
_entity_poly.type
_entity_poly.pdbx_seq_one_letter_code
_entity_poly.pdbx_strand_id
1 'polypeptide(L)'
;MKVVATMAKGGSSSNKRSREEDNAEVVVGDENPPSTLPEIQERIKQLIARIPSKEETASLSLDDIPAMERWCKTVRKITRDYNLNLNFVAIANYQWEPDRPGHTGQSLGALRNQIQLSTAQTNIVSNHIARVLTPSLDTRLHKKTVVEKPNGVKEETYEYTAVINDPEMLQLNREQLCDEAIYKRQLVVSTMNQMVLCMDDYQKAEAGAAGAETSRFSMAY
;
A
#
# COMPACT_ATOMS: atom_id res chain seq x y z
N MET A 1 11.05 -21.27 -3.18
CA MET A 1 11.28 -21.49 -1.73
C MET A 1 11.09 -22.98 -1.47
N LYS A 2 12.14 -23.73 -1.11
CA LYS A 2 12.07 -25.19 -0.89
C LYS A 2 11.70 -25.43 0.58
N VAL A 3 10.64 -26.17 0.83
CA VAL A 3 10.28 -26.66 2.17
C VAL A 3 10.45 -28.17 2.16
N VAL A 4 11.42 -28.67 2.94
CA VAL A 4 11.63 -30.11 3.17
C VAL A 4 10.96 -30.45 4.49
N ALA A 5 9.97 -31.34 4.45
CA ALA A 5 9.27 -31.81 5.65
C ALA A 5 9.59 -33.29 5.87
N THR A 6 10.19 -33.59 7.03
CA THR A 6 10.44 -34.94 7.52
C THR A 6 9.45 -35.22 8.65
N MET A 7 8.56 -36.20 8.50
CA MET A 7 7.63 -36.58 9.57
C MET A 7 8.08 -37.86 10.27
N ALA A 8 8.33 -37.76 11.57
CA ALA A 8 8.35 -38.88 12.51
C ALA A 8 7.00 -38.95 13.23
N LYS A 9 6.37 -40.13 13.26
CA LYS A 9 5.13 -40.37 14.02
C LYS A 9 5.47 -40.61 15.50
N GLY A 10 4.86 -39.84 16.39
CA GLY A 10 4.78 -40.19 17.82
C GLY A 10 4.29 -39.07 18.72
N GLY A 11 3.25 -39.35 19.51
CA GLY A 11 3.06 -38.77 20.84
C GLY A 11 2.27 -37.47 20.95
N SER A 12 0.98 -37.59 21.27
CA SER A 12 0.16 -36.52 21.86
C SER A 12 0.74 -36.09 23.22
N SER A 13 1.06 -34.81 23.39
CA SER A 13 1.10 -34.18 24.71
C SER A 13 0.56 -32.75 24.65
N SER A 14 -0.37 -32.46 25.56
CA SER A 14 -1.03 -31.17 25.73
C SER A 14 -0.10 -30.21 26.48
N ASN A 15 0.59 -29.34 25.75
CA ASN A 15 1.29 -28.21 26.37
C ASN A 15 0.38 -26.98 26.42
N LYS A 16 -0.18 -26.73 27.61
CA LYS A 16 -0.62 -25.40 28.06
C LYS A 16 0.53 -24.42 27.85
N ARG A 17 0.36 -23.46 26.93
CA ARG A 17 1.30 -22.33 26.79
C ARG A 17 1.00 -21.32 27.89
N SER A 18 1.92 -21.21 28.86
CA SER A 18 2.09 -20.01 29.67
C SER A 18 2.41 -18.85 28.74
N ARG A 19 1.61 -17.79 28.80
CA ARG A 19 1.88 -16.52 28.13
C ARG A 19 2.91 -15.79 28.98
N GLU A 20 4.18 -15.88 28.59
CA GLU A 20 5.20 -14.95 29.06
C GLU A 20 4.81 -13.55 28.55
N GLU A 21 4.60 -12.63 29.48
CA GLU A 21 4.47 -11.21 29.18
C GLU A 21 5.83 -10.68 28.75
N ASP A 22 6.14 -10.84 27.46
CA ASP A 22 7.15 -10.02 26.82
C ASP A 22 6.61 -8.58 26.73
N ASN A 23 6.71 -7.85 27.84
CA ASN A 23 6.77 -6.39 27.87
C ASN A 23 8.10 -5.94 27.26
N ALA A 24 8.35 -6.32 26.00
CA ALA A 24 9.29 -5.63 25.16
C ALA A 24 8.61 -4.31 24.78
N GLU A 25 8.89 -3.28 25.59
CA GLU A 25 8.67 -1.89 25.24
C GLU A 25 9.34 -1.65 23.88
N VAL A 26 8.55 -1.73 22.80
CA VAL A 26 9.01 -1.36 21.46
C VAL A 26 9.12 0.15 21.46
N VAL A 27 10.26 0.65 21.92
CA VAL A 27 10.66 2.03 21.72
C VAL A 27 10.91 2.19 20.23
N VAL A 28 9.90 2.67 19.51
CA VAL A 28 10.02 3.11 18.12
C VAL A 28 10.98 4.31 18.14
N GLY A 29 12.20 4.13 17.64
CA GLY A 29 13.24 5.16 17.66
C GLY A 29 12.83 6.50 17.02
N ASP A 30 13.35 7.58 17.61
CA ASP A 30 12.94 9.00 17.54
C ASP A 30 13.30 9.80 16.26
N GLU A 31 13.42 9.19 15.07
CA GLU A 31 13.74 9.95 13.83
C GLU A 31 12.58 10.08 12.82
N ASN A 32 11.34 9.79 13.23
CA ASN A 32 10.14 10.00 12.40
C ASN A 32 9.24 11.10 13.02
N PRO A 33 9.63 12.39 12.95
CA PRO A 33 8.82 13.45 13.50
C PRO A 33 7.43 13.48 12.83
N PRO A 34 6.39 13.89 13.57
CA PRO A 34 5.07 14.13 12.98
C PRO A 34 5.21 15.00 11.74
N SER A 35 4.71 14.52 10.60
CA SER A 35 4.86 15.22 9.34
C SER A 35 3.81 16.32 9.24
N THR A 36 4.25 17.53 8.92
CA THR A 36 3.38 18.67 8.63
C THR A 36 2.67 18.48 7.30
N LEU A 37 1.56 19.20 7.08
CA LEU A 37 0.84 19.12 5.81
C LEU A 37 1.69 19.48 4.58
N PRO A 38 2.57 20.51 4.61
CA PRO A 38 3.51 20.79 3.51
C PRO A 38 4.49 19.64 3.23
N GLU A 39 5.03 18.99 4.26
CA GLU A 39 5.94 17.85 4.08
C GLU A 39 5.23 16.65 3.46
N ILE A 40 3.99 16.38 3.88
CA ILE A 40 3.16 15.33 3.29
C ILE A 40 2.89 15.65 1.80
N GLN A 41 2.54 16.90 1.50
CA GLN A 41 2.31 17.35 0.12
C GLN A 41 3.56 17.17 -0.75
N GLU A 42 4.75 17.52 -0.23
CA GLU A 42 6.02 17.34 -0.94
C GLU A 42 6.34 15.86 -1.18
N ARG A 43 6.11 14.99 -0.19
CA ARG A 43 6.23 13.53 -0.39
C ARG A 43 5.30 13.02 -1.48
N ILE A 44 4.06 13.52 -1.56
CA ILE A 44 3.13 13.14 -2.64
C ILE A 44 3.67 13.59 -4.01
N LYS A 45 4.23 14.80 -4.13
CA LYS A 45 4.86 15.27 -5.38
C LYS A 45 6.04 14.38 -5.79
N GLN A 46 6.88 13.97 -4.84
CA GLN A 46 7.98 13.04 -5.07
C GLN A 46 7.48 11.66 -5.53
N LEU A 47 6.37 11.17 -4.98
CA LEU A 47 5.74 9.93 -5.42
C LEU A 47 5.23 10.03 -6.86
N ILE A 48 4.60 11.16 -7.23
CA ILE A 48 4.13 11.41 -8.61
C ILE A 48 5.30 11.35 -9.60
N ALA A 49 6.43 11.97 -9.27
CA ALA A 49 7.63 11.98 -10.11
C ALA A 49 8.23 10.58 -10.33
N ARG A 50 7.92 9.61 -9.46
CA ARG A 50 8.40 8.22 -9.56
C ARG A 50 7.45 7.29 -10.29
N ILE A 51 6.24 7.74 -10.63
CA ILE A 51 5.30 6.95 -11.42
C ILE A 51 5.93 6.71 -12.80
N PRO A 52 5.92 5.46 -13.32
CA PRO A 52 6.43 5.16 -14.66
C PRO A 52 5.91 6.14 -15.70
N SER A 53 6.73 6.48 -16.69
CA SER A 53 6.34 7.47 -17.70
C SER A 53 5.15 6.99 -18.55
N LYS A 54 4.57 7.89 -19.34
CA LYS A 54 3.49 7.52 -20.27
C LYS A 54 4.01 6.52 -21.30
N GLU A 55 5.23 6.74 -21.77
CA GLU A 55 5.91 5.93 -22.78
C GLU A 55 6.26 4.54 -22.22
N GLU A 56 6.84 4.48 -21.02
CA GLU A 56 7.11 3.22 -20.31
C GLU A 56 5.82 2.43 -20.09
N THR A 57 4.75 3.09 -19.69
CA THR A 57 3.45 2.45 -19.45
C THR A 57 2.80 1.97 -20.75
N ALA A 58 2.91 2.73 -21.84
CA ALA A 58 2.36 2.36 -23.15
C ALA A 58 3.14 1.21 -23.81
N SER A 59 4.40 1.01 -23.42
CA SER A 59 5.24 -0.09 -23.93
C SER A 59 4.96 -1.45 -23.27
N LEU A 60 4.05 -1.53 -22.29
CA LEU A 60 3.73 -2.79 -21.64
C LEU A 60 3.08 -3.77 -22.62
N SER A 61 3.62 -4.99 -22.65
CA SER A 61 3.14 -6.09 -23.50
C SER A 61 3.19 -7.41 -22.73
N LEU A 62 2.36 -8.35 -23.15
CA LEU A 62 2.36 -9.74 -22.68
C LEU A 62 3.64 -10.49 -23.05
N ASP A 63 4.35 -10.04 -24.08
CA ASP A 63 5.61 -10.64 -24.51
C ASP A 63 6.75 -10.35 -23.53
N ASP A 64 6.61 -9.32 -22.67
CA ASP A 64 7.58 -8.95 -21.63
C ASP A 64 6.93 -8.92 -20.24
N ILE A 65 6.59 -10.12 -19.75
CA ILE A 65 6.09 -10.34 -18.39
C ILE A 65 7.02 -9.70 -17.33
N PRO A 66 8.36 -9.83 -17.41
CA PRO A 66 9.26 -9.18 -16.45
C PRO A 66 9.09 -7.65 -16.39
N ALA A 67 8.92 -6.96 -17.52
CA ALA A 67 8.68 -5.52 -17.53
C ALA A 67 7.34 -5.14 -16.89
N MET A 68 6.26 -5.85 -17.25
CA MET A 68 4.94 -5.67 -16.64
C MET A 68 4.96 -5.89 -15.12
N GLU A 69 5.65 -6.93 -14.63
CA GLU A 69 5.80 -7.15 -13.19
C GLU A 69 6.60 -6.05 -12.49
N ARG A 70 7.66 -5.54 -13.13
CA ARG A 70 8.42 -4.39 -12.60
C ARG A 70 7.54 -3.16 -12.49
N TRP A 71 6.76 -2.85 -13.54
CA TRP A 71 5.80 -1.76 -13.52
C TRP A 71 4.79 -1.93 -12.37
N CYS A 72 4.21 -3.12 -12.22
CA CYS A 72 3.30 -3.45 -11.13
C CYS A 72 3.92 -3.23 -9.75
N LYS A 73 5.14 -3.70 -9.53
CA LYS A 73 5.85 -3.55 -8.25
C LYS A 73 6.11 -2.08 -7.93
N THR A 74 6.52 -1.29 -8.91
CA THR A 74 6.74 0.15 -8.77
C THR A 74 5.44 0.87 -8.43
N VAL A 75 4.38 0.67 -9.21
CA VAL A 75 3.09 1.33 -8.98
C VAL A 75 2.48 0.91 -7.64
N ARG A 76 2.54 -0.38 -7.27
CA ARG A 76 2.06 -0.87 -5.96
C ARG A 76 2.80 -0.24 -4.79
N LYS A 77 4.12 -0.06 -4.91
CA LYS A 77 4.91 0.61 -3.87
C LYS A 77 4.46 2.07 -3.74
N ILE A 78 4.33 2.77 -4.86
CA ILE A 78 3.90 4.17 -4.88
C ILE A 78 2.48 4.35 -4.31
N THR A 79 1.51 3.53 -4.72
CA THR A 79 0.14 3.63 -4.21
C THR A 79 0.04 3.27 -2.73
N ARG A 80 0.86 2.33 -2.25
CA ARG A 80 0.96 2.02 -0.82
C ARG A 80 1.54 3.19 -0.04
N ASP A 81 2.68 3.73 -0.46
CA ASP A 81 3.33 4.87 0.20
C ASP A 81 2.41 6.09 0.20
N TYR A 82 1.68 6.32 -0.89
CA TYR A 82 0.68 7.37 -0.99
C TYR A 82 -0.46 7.21 0.03
N ASN A 83 -1.09 6.03 0.11
CA ASN A 83 -2.17 5.79 1.06
C ASN A 83 -1.70 5.88 2.51
N LEU A 84 -0.45 5.50 2.81
CA LEU A 84 0.15 5.73 4.13
C LEU A 84 0.29 7.23 4.42
N ASN A 85 0.75 8.03 3.45
CA ASN A 85 0.85 9.49 3.60
C ASN A 85 -0.52 10.15 3.86
N LEU A 86 -1.59 9.67 3.23
CA LEU A 86 -2.95 10.19 3.47
C LEU A 86 -3.42 10.02 4.92
N ASN A 87 -3.01 8.95 5.60
CA ASN A 87 -3.35 8.76 7.02
C ASN A 87 -2.73 9.84 7.92
N PHE A 88 -1.58 10.40 7.53
CA PHE A 88 -0.94 11.48 8.28
C PHE A 88 -1.65 12.82 8.09
N VAL A 89 -2.46 12.99 7.03
CA VAL A 89 -3.17 14.26 6.76
C VAL A 89 -4.19 14.58 7.85
N ALA A 90 -4.93 13.57 8.32
CA ALA A 90 -5.89 13.76 9.41
C ALA A 90 -5.19 14.11 10.74
N ILE A 91 -4.02 13.51 10.98
CA ILE A 91 -3.22 13.73 12.19
C ILE A 91 -2.60 15.13 12.18
N ALA A 92 -2.00 15.52 11.06
CA ALA A 92 -1.35 16.82 10.88
C ALA A 92 -2.32 18.01 10.96
N ASN A 93 -3.61 17.77 10.71
CA ASN A 93 -4.65 18.79 10.71
C ASN A 93 -5.61 18.67 11.91
N TYR A 94 -5.24 17.95 12.96
CA TYR A 94 -6.09 17.87 14.15
C TYR A 94 -6.16 19.24 14.85
N GLN A 95 -7.35 19.80 14.95
CA GLN A 95 -7.69 20.93 15.82
C GLN A 95 -9.09 20.68 16.40
N TRP A 96 -9.37 21.20 17.59
CA TRP A 96 -10.70 21.14 18.19
C TRP A 96 -11.70 21.97 17.37
N GLU A 97 -12.87 21.40 17.05
CA GLU A 97 -13.88 22.02 16.16
C GLU A 97 -14.40 23.43 16.54
N PRO A 98 -14.46 23.85 17.83
CA PRO A 98 -14.92 25.19 18.20
C PRO A 98 -14.04 26.34 17.69
N ASP A 99 -12.78 26.07 17.34
CA ASP A 99 -11.78 27.09 17.03
C ASP A 99 -11.66 27.41 15.53
N ARG A 100 -12.46 26.77 14.66
CA ARG A 100 -12.32 26.93 13.20
C ARG A 100 -13.37 27.88 12.59
N PRO A 101 -12.95 28.94 11.88
CA PRO A 101 -13.87 29.76 11.11
C PRO A 101 -14.54 28.98 9.97
N GLY A 102 -15.75 29.38 9.60
CA GLY A 102 -16.64 28.61 8.71
C GLY A 102 -16.05 28.23 7.34
N HIS A 103 -15.26 29.11 6.72
CA HIS A 103 -14.60 28.82 5.43
C HIS A 103 -13.51 27.75 5.53
N THR A 104 -12.80 27.72 6.65
CA THR A 104 -11.77 26.73 6.97
C THR A 104 -12.40 25.36 7.26
N GLY A 105 -13.53 25.33 7.96
CA GLY A 105 -14.32 24.11 8.18
C GLY A 105 -14.84 23.48 6.87
N GLN A 106 -15.33 24.29 5.92
CA GLN A 106 -15.73 23.80 4.59
C GLN A 106 -14.55 23.20 3.82
N SER A 107 -13.40 23.86 3.85
CA SER A 107 -12.18 23.40 3.18
C SER A 107 -11.65 22.08 3.78
N LEU A 108 -11.74 21.92 5.11
CA LEU A 108 -11.43 20.66 5.79
C LEU A 108 -12.39 19.53 5.38
N GLY A 109 -13.68 19.83 5.26
CA GLY A 109 -14.68 18.89 4.76
C GLY A 109 -14.37 18.40 3.34
N ALA A 110 -14.00 19.31 2.45
CA ALA A 110 -13.56 18.98 1.09
C ALA A 110 -12.30 18.09 1.09
N LEU A 111 -11.30 18.44 1.93
CA LEU A 111 -10.08 17.64 2.08
C LEU A 111 -10.36 16.21 2.58
N ARG A 112 -11.22 16.05 3.59
CA ARG A 112 -11.65 14.74 4.10
C ARG A 112 -12.35 13.90 3.03
N ASN A 113 -13.27 14.50 2.28
CA ASN A 113 -13.95 13.82 1.17
C ASN A 113 -12.97 13.40 0.08
N GLN A 114 -12.00 14.26 -0.24
CA GLN A 114 -10.99 13.96 -1.24
C GLN A 114 -10.06 12.82 -0.80
N ILE A 115 -9.74 12.70 0.50
CA ILE A 115 -8.96 11.56 1.03
C ILE A 115 -9.71 10.25 0.76
N GLN A 116 -10.99 10.18 1.11
CA GLN A 116 -11.81 8.98 0.90
C GLN A 116 -11.89 8.60 -0.59
N LEU A 117 -12.19 9.58 -1.45
CA LEU A 117 -12.28 9.37 -2.89
C LEU A 117 -10.94 8.90 -3.49
N SER A 118 -9.86 9.54 -3.06
CA SER A 118 -8.51 9.25 -3.54
C SER A 118 -8.04 7.85 -3.15
N THR A 119 -8.31 7.42 -1.91
CA THR A 119 -8.03 6.04 -1.47
C THR A 119 -8.84 5.03 -2.28
N ALA A 120 -10.13 5.29 -2.52
CA ALA A 120 -10.96 4.41 -3.35
C ALA A 120 -10.41 4.27 -4.78
N GLN A 121 -10.03 5.38 -5.41
CA GLN A 121 -9.46 5.39 -6.76
C GLN A 121 -8.12 4.63 -6.85
N THR A 122 -7.21 4.86 -5.92
CA THR A 122 -5.91 4.14 -5.91
C THR A 122 -6.05 2.65 -5.56
N ASN A 123 -7.09 2.26 -4.83
CA ASN A 123 -7.40 0.86 -4.55
C ASN A 123 -7.86 0.09 -5.79
N ILE A 124 -8.54 0.72 -6.75
CA ILE A 124 -8.90 0.07 -8.03
C ILE A 124 -7.64 -0.45 -8.73
N VAL A 125 -6.60 0.37 -8.80
CA VAL A 125 -5.32 0.00 -9.43
C VAL A 125 -4.56 -1.01 -8.58
N SER A 126 -4.50 -0.79 -7.26
CA SER A 126 -3.79 -1.68 -6.34
C SER A 126 -4.39 -3.10 -6.32
N ASN A 127 -5.71 -3.22 -6.42
CA ASN A 127 -6.41 -4.50 -6.46
C ASN A 127 -6.14 -5.27 -7.75
N HIS A 128 -6.12 -4.61 -8.91
CA HIS A 128 -5.75 -5.28 -10.16
C HIS A 128 -4.30 -5.74 -10.11
N ILE A 129 -3.37 -4.87 -9.67
CA ILE A 129 -1.96 -5.26 -9.50
C ILE A 129 -1.79 -6.46 -8.56
N ALA A 130 -2.58 -6.55 -7.48
CA ALA A 130 -2.54 -7.70 -6.58
C ALA A 130 -2.93 -9.01 -7.26
N ARG A 131 -3.90 -9.01 -8.19
CA ARG A 131 -4.28 -10.21 -8.94
C ARG A 131 -3.16 -10.71 -9.87
N VAL A 132 -2.32 -9.80 -10.36
CA VAL A 132 -1.17 -10.13 -11.22
C VAL A 132 0.04 -10.58 -10.40
N LEU A 133 0.38 -9.86 -9.33
CA LEU A 133 1.59 -10.13 -8.55
C LEU A 133 1.42 -11.23 -7.50
N THR A 134 0.20 -11.46 -7.03
CA THR A 134 -0.11 -12.43 -5.98
C THR A 134 -1.29 -13.32 -6.42
N PRO A 135 -1.09 -14.15 -7.47
CA PRO A 135 -2.10 -15.12 -7.88
C PRO A 135 -2.32 -16.19 -6.79
N SER A 136 -3.49 -16.82 -6.82
CA SER A 136 -3.78 -17.96 -5.94
C SER A 136 -2.85 -19.14 -6.26
N LEU A 137 -2.15 -19.64 -5.24
CA LEU A 137 -1.20 -20.74 -5.35
C LEU A 137 -1.70 -21.97 -4.58
N ASP A 138 -1.67 -23.13 -5.24
CA ASP A 138 -1.88 -24.42 -4.59
C ASP A 138 -0.55 -25.07 -4.27
N THR A 139 -0.45 -25.69 -3.09
CA THR A 139 0.70 -26.52 -2.75
C THR A 139 0.45 -27.93 -3.29
N ARG A 140 1.23 -28.36 -4.29
CA ARG A 140 1.15 -29.71 -4.87
C ARG A 140 2.39 -30.52 -4.53
N LEU A 141 2.21 -31.82 -4.25
CA LEU A 141 3.33 -32.75 -4.09
C LEU A 141 4.01 -32.95 -5.45
N HIS A 142 5.26 -32.53 -5.55
CA HIS A 142 6.05 -32.61 -6.76
C HIS A 142 6.85 -33.91 -6.85
N LYS A 143 7.41 -34.35 -5.72
CA LYS A 143 8.25 -35.56 -5.68
C LYS A 143 8.16 -36.25 -4.33
N LYS A 144 8.06 -37.58 -4.35
CA LYS A 144 8.23 -38.45 -3.18
C LYS A 144 9.49 -39.28 -3.40
N THR A 145 10.46 -39.14 -2.50
CA THR A 145 11.67 -39.97 -2.48
C THR A 145 11.56 -40.92 -1.30
N VAL A 146 11.69 -42.23 -1.53
CA VAL A 146 11.71 -43.24 -0.47
C VAL A 146 13.08 -43.87 -0.44
N VAL A 147 13.79 -43.74 0.68
CA VAL A 147 15.09 -44.36 0.90
C VAL A 147 14.94 -45.38 2.02
N GLU A 148 15.22 -46.65 1.72
CA GLU A 148 15.22 -47.72 2.72
C GLU A 148 16.61 -47.79 3.37
N LYS A 149 16.66 -47.52 4.68
CA LYS A 149 17.91 -47.57 5.45
C LYS A 149 18.26 -49.04 5.80
N PRO A 150 19.54 -49.34 6.09
CA PRO A 150 20.02 -50.70 6.37
C PRO A 150 19.34 -51.39 7.56
N ASN A 151 18.71 -50.61 8.44
CA ASN A 151 17.93 -51.05 9.59
C ASN A 151 16.45 -51.32 9.27
N GLY A 152 16.07 -51.37 7.99
CA GLY A 152 14.69 -51.63 7.53
C GLY A 152 13.73 -50.44 7.69
N VAL A 153 14.24 -49.28 8.12
CA VAL A 153 13.44 -48.06 8.28
C VAL A 153 13.37 -47.33 6.93
N LYS A 154 12.15 -47.09 6.44
CA LYS A 154 11.90 -46.30 5.23
C LYS A 154 11.84 -44.82 5.58
N GLU A 155 12.73 -44.03 5.00
CA GLU A 155 12.71 -42.57 5.06
C GLU A 155 12.00 -42.01 3.82
N GLU A 156 10.89 -41.31 4.04
CA GLU A 156 10.11 -40.68 2.98
C GLU A 156 10.36 -39.17 2.98
N THR A 157 10.89 -38.65 1.88
CA THR A 157 11.05 -37.20 1.65
C THR A 157 10.01 -36.73 0.65
N TYR A 158 9.24 -35.71 1.03
CA TYR A 158 8.20 -35.10 0.20
C TYR A 158 8.66 -33.70 -0.24
N GLU A 159 8.75 -33.46 -1.54
CA GLU A 159 9.02 -32.16 -2.14
C GLU A 159 7.72 -31.56 -2.65
N TYR A 160 7.34 -30.39 -2.13
CA TYR A 160 6.14 -29.67 -2.56
C TYR A 160 6.50 -28.46 -3.42
N THR A 161 5.68 -28.17 -4.43
CA THR A 161 5.82 -26.98 -5.28
C THR A 161 4.54 -26.17 -5.25
N ALA A 162 4.67 -24.84 -5.17
CA ALA A 162 3.56 -23.92 -5.38
C ALA A 162 3.25 -23.86 -6.89
N VAL A 163 2.03 -24.21 -7.25
CA VAL A 163 1.52 -24.15 -8.63
C VAL A 163 0.41 -23.12 -8.67
N ILE A 164 0.36 -22.31 -9.72
CA ILE A 164 -0.74 -21.37 -9.93
C ILE A 164 -2.03 -22.17 -10.06
N ASN A 165 -3.03 -21.85 -9.24
CA ASN A 165 -4.31 -22.56 -9.22
C ASN A 165 -5.04 -22.40 -10.56
N ASP A 166 -5.10 -21.16 -11.06
CA ASP A 166 -5.78 -20.81 -12.31
C ASP A 166 -4.87 -19.99 -13.24
N PRO A 167 -4.16 -20.65 -14.18
CA PRO A 167 -3.29 -19.99 -15.14
C PRO A 167 -4.03 -19.12 -16.16
N GLU A 168 -5.26 -19.50 -16.55
CA GLU A 168 -6.06 -18.78 -17.54
C GLU A 168 -6.54 -17.44 -16.96
N MET A 169 -7.01 -17.44 -15.71
CA MET A 169 -7.37 -16.21 -15.02
C MET A 169 -6.16 -15.31 -14.79
N LEU A 170 -4.98 -15.86 -14.48
CA LEU A 170 -3.77 -15.04 -14.38
C LEU A 170 -3.43 -14.40 -15.73
N GLN A 171 -3.53 -15.15 -16.82
CA GLN A 171 -3.30 -14.64 -18.17
C GLN A 171 -4.28 -13.52 -18.53
N LEU A 172 -5.58 -13.70 -18.25
CA LEU A 172 -6.60 -12.67 -18.46
C LEU A 172 -6.32 -11.40 -17.65
N ASN A 173 -5.89 -11.53 -16.37
CA ASN A 173 -5.53 -10.36 -15.56
C ASN A 173 -4.30 -9.63 -16.15
N ARG A 174 -3.36 -10.33 -16.78
CA ARG A 174 -2.20 -9.70 -17.44
C ARG A 174 -2.62 -8.94 -18.69
N GLU A 175 -3.49 -9.55 -19.50
CA GLU A 175 -4.07 -8.93 -20.70
C GLU A 175 -4.78 -7.63 -20.35
N GLN A 176 -5.74 -7.70 -19.43
CA GLN A 176 -6.49 -6.53 -18.97
C GLN A 176 -5.58 -5.47 -18.36
N LEU A 177 -4.53 -5.87 -17.64
CA LEU A 177 -3.59 -4.91 -17.08
C LEU A 177 -2.85 -4.14 -18.19
N CYS A 178 -2.31 -4.83 -19.19
CA CYS A 178 -1.59 -4.19 -20.30
C CYS A 178 -2.51 -3.24 -21.08
N ASP A 179 -3.73 -3.67 -21.42
CA ASP A 179 -4.70 -2.87 -22.17
C ASP A 179 -5.13 -1.61 -21.40
N GLU A 180 -5.29 -1.71 -20.09
CA GLU A 180 -5.78 -0.63 -19.24
C GLU A 180 -4.66 0.21 -18.60
N ALA A 181 -3.39 -0.16 -18.77
CA ALA A 181 -2.27 0.39 -18.00
C ALA A 181 -2.18 1.92 -18.09
N ILE A 182 -2.38 2.47 -19.28
CA ILE A 182 -2.35 3.92 -19.53
C ILE A 182 -3.44 4.64 -18.74
N TYR A 183 -4.65 4.09 -18.71
CA TYR A 183 -5.77 4.68 -17.96
C TYR A 183 -5.56 4.55 -16.45
N LYS A 184 -5.05 3.41 -15.98
CA LYS A 184 -4.71 3.22 -14.57
C LYS A 184 -3.62 4.19 -14.12
N ARG A 185 -2.59 4.40 -14.94
CA ARG A 185 -1.57 5.42 -14.69
C ARG A 185 -2.19 6.81 -14.61
N GLN A 186 -3.02 7.17 -15.59
CA GLN A 186 -3.68 8.48 -15.62
C GLN A 186 -4.55 8.70 -14.38
N LEU A 187 -5.30 7.68 -13.96
CA LEU A 187 -6.09 7.70 -12.73
C LEU A 187 -5.19 8.02 -11.53
N VAL A 188 -4.12 7.24 -11.31
CA VAL A 188 -3.22 7.44 -10.17
C VAL A 188 -2.58 8.84 -10.19
N VAL A 189 -2.04 9.27 -11.33
CA VAL A 189 -1.40 10.59 -11.48
C VAL A 189 -2.41 11.72 -11.23
N SER A 190 -3.61 11.64 -11.80
CA SER A 190 -4.63 12.70 -11.66
C SER A 190 -5.12 12.78 -10.22
N THR A 191 -5.38 11.62 -9.61
CA THR A 191 -5.80 11.50 -8.20
C THR A 191 -4.78 12.11 -7.25
N MET A 192 -3.49 11.80 -7.42
CA MET A 192 -2.43 12.33 -6.56
C MET A 192 -2.23 13.85 -6.77
N ASN A 193 -2.26 14.33 -8.02
CA ASN A 193 -2.20 15.76 -8.30
C ASN A 193 -3.39 16.54 -7.71
N GLN A 194 -4.59 15.98 -7.82
CA GLN A 194 -5.79 16.59 -7.23
C GLN A 194 -5.67 16.69 -5.70
N MET A 195 -5.08 15.68 -5.05
CA MET A 195 -4.81 15.74 -3.62
C MET A 195 -3.83 16.87 -3.26
N VAL A 196 -2.75 17.04 -4.04
CA VAL A 196 -1.79 18.14 -3.85
C VAL A 196 -2.48 19.50 -3.93
N LEU A 197 -3.38 19.69 -4.90
CA LEU A 197 -4.18 20.92 -5.03
C LEU A 197 -5.13 21.11 -3.85
N CYS A 198 -5.82 20.05 -3.42
CA CYS A 198 -6.74 20.12 -2.30
C CYS A 198 -6.04 20.48 -0.98
N MET A 199 -4.82 19.98 -0.76
CA MET A 199 -3.98 20.37 0.37
C MET A 199 -3.58 21.85 0.31
N ASP A 200 -3.24 22.36 -0.87
CA ASP A 200 -2.88 23.76 -1.10
C ASP A 200 -4.06 24.70 -0.84
N ASP A 201 -5.25 24.36 -1.35
CA ASP A 201 -6.48 25.12 -1.12
C ASP A 201 -6.82 25.20 0.37
N TYR A 202 -6.68 24.09 1.09
CA TYR A 202 -6.89 24.06 2.54
C TYR A 202 -5.85 24.93 3.29
N GLN A 203 -4.58 24.86 2.93
CA GLN A 203 -3.53 25.70 3.55
C GLN A 203 -3.79 27.20 3.32
N LYS A 204 -4.25 27.58 2.12
CA LYS A 204 -4.64 28.97 1.81
C LYS A 204 -5.83 29.42 2.66
N ALA A 205 -6.82 28.56 2.87
CA ALA A 205 -7.96 28.85 3.71
C ALA A 205 -7.56 29.05 5.20
N GLU A 206 -6.67 28.20 5.72
CA GLU A 206 -6.08 28.34 7.06
C GLU A 206 -5.33 29.67 7.22
N ALA A 207 -4.46 30.01 6.27
CA ALA A 207 -3.69 31.25 6.32
C ALA A 207 -4.58 32.50 6.25
N GLY A 208 -5.62 32.48 5.41
CA GLY A 208 -6.61 33.57 5.31
C GLY A 208 -7.41 33.75 6.60
N ALA A 209 -7.71 32.67 7.31
CA ALA A 209 -8.36 32.71 8.62
C ALA A 209 -7.45 33.32 9.71
N ALA A 210 -6.19 32.89 9.80
CA ALA A 210 -5.24 33.42 10.77
C ALA A 210 -4.89 34.91 10.54
N GLY A 211 -4.85 35.36 9.28
CA GLY A 211 -4.64 36.77 8.93
C GLY A 211 -5.85 37.68 9.24
N ALA A 212 -7.07 37.13 9.27
CA ALA A 212 -8.26 37.90 9.61
C ALA A 212 -8.34 38.24 11.11
N GLU A 213 -7.84 37.35 11.99
CA GLU A 213 -7.84 37.59 13.44
C GLU A 213 -6.88 38.69 13.87
N THR A 214 -5.72 38.82 13.24
CA THR A 214 -4.74 39.87 13.55
C THR A 214 -5.23 41.28 13.18
N SER A 215 -6.11 41.40 12.18
CA SER A 215 -6.74 42.67 11.81
C SER A 215 -7.85 43.13 12.78
N ARG A 216 -8.48 42.20 13.51
CA ARG A 216 -9.59 42.50 14.41
C ARG A 216 -9.17 43.08 15.76
N PHE A 217 -7.93 42.82 16.19
CA PHE A 217 -7.38 43.33 17.45
C PHE A 217 -6.58 44.64 17.30
N SER A 218 -6.46 45.20 16.09
CA SER A 218 -5.70 46.45 15.84
C SER A 218 -6.55 47.74 15.79
N MET A 219 -7.86 47.67 16.05
CA MET A 219 -8.72 48.87 16.20
C MET A 219 -9.26 48.98 17.61
N ALA A 220 -8.39 49.36 18.53
CA ALA A 220 -8.76 50.02 19.78
C ALA A 220 -7.60 50.97 20.17
N TYR A 221 -7.67 52.19 19.64
CA TYR A 221 -7.07 53.39 20.25
C TYR A 221 -8.21 54.22 20.81
#